data_AF-A0A830FV78-F1
#
_entry.id   AF-A0A830FV78-F1
#
_cell.length_a   1.000
_cell.length_b   1.000
_cell.length_c   1.000
_cell.angle_alpha   90.00
_cell.angle_beta   90.00
_cell.angle_gamma   90.00
#
_symmetry.space_group_name_H-M   'P 1'
#
loop_
_entity.id
_entity.type
_entity.pdbx_description
1 polymer ?
#
loop_
_entity_poly.entity_id
_entity_poly.type
_entity_poly.pdbx_seq_one_letter_code
_entity_poly.pdbx_strand_id
1 'polypeptide(L)'
;MSSIDVRRNQAVARLERHLGERLDAGPFYCKSKDLAADLPLSASQIGQFLGRFDGERTGVVAERWGYSNGTRWYVHAADENDDDDGA
;
A
#
# COMPACT_ATOMS: atom_id res chain seq x y z
N MET A 1 -8.57 6.11 22.28
CA MET A 1 -8.58 5.15 21.15
C MET A 1 -7.16 4.79 20.79
N SER A 2 -6.71 3.58 21.13
CA SER A 2 -5.33 3.14 20.96
C SER A 2 -4.95 3.04 19.49
N SER A 3 -4.16 4.02 19.04
CA SER A 3 -3.40 3.95 17.80
C SER A 3 -2.36 2.82 17.95
N ILE A 4 -2.75 1.59 17.62
CA ILE A 4 -1.79 0.48 17.49
C ILE A 4 -0.93 0.80 16.28
N ASP A 5 0.26 1.33 16.58
CA ASP A 5 1.31 1.72 15.66
C ASP A 5 1.51 0.69 14.56
N VAL A 6 1.15 1.09 13.33
CA VAL A 6 1.61 0.45 12.09
C VAL A 6 3.12 0.15 12.14
N ARG A 7 3.90 1.03 12.79
CA ARG A 7 5.36 0.92 12.95
C ARG A 7 5.85 -0.24 13.81
N ARG A 8 5.02 -0.81 14.71
CA ARG A 8 5.40 -1.98 15.52
C ARG A 8 4.98 -3.31 14.92
N ASN A 9 4.16 -3.28 13.87
CA ASN A 9 3.65 -4.49 13.26
C ASN A 9 4.59 -4.97 12.16
N GLN A 10 5.35 -6.04 12.42
CA GLN A 10 6.26 -6.64 11.43
C GLN A 10 5.55 -7.02 10.12
N ALA A 11 4.26 -7.34 10.17
CA ALA A 11 3.45 -7.58 8.98
C ALA A 11 3.37 -6.35 8.07
N VAL A 12 3.23 -5.17 8.66
CA VAL A 12 3.07 -3.92 7.94
C VAL A 12 4.40 -3.49 7.32
N ALA A 13 5.51 -3.62 8.06
CA ALA A 13 6.85 -3.37 7.53
C ALA A 13 7.19 -4.29 6.35
N ARG A 14 6.79 -5.58 6.42
CA ARG A 14 6.95 -6.51 5.29
C ARG A 14 6.11 -6.10 4.08
N LEU A 15 4.86 -5.69 4.31
CA LEU A 15 3.98 -5.23 3.25
C LEU A 15 4.52 -3.94 2.60
N GLU A 16 4.92 -2.95 3.38
CA GLU A 16 5.50 -1.70 2.89
C GLU A 16 6.73 -1.96 2.01
N ARG A 17 7.68 -2.77 2.50
CA ARG A 17 8.87 -3.13 1.72
C ARG A 17 8.50 -3.82 0.40
N HIS A 18 7.60 -4.80 0.45
CA HIS A 18 7.15 -5.52 -0.74
C HIS A 18 6.50 -4.61 -1.78
N LEU A 19 5.74 -3.62 -1.33
CA LEU A 19 5.15 -2.62 -2.22
C LEU A 19 6.23 -1.67 -2.76
N GLY A 20 7.15 -1.20 -1.92
CA GLY A 20 8.27 -0.35 -2.32
C GLY A 20 9.16 -1.00 -3.38
N GLU A 21 9.50 -2.28 -3.22
CA GLU A 21 10.25 -3.05 -4.22
C GLU A 21 9.51 -3.15 -5.56
N ARG A 22 8.18 -3.21 -5.54
CA ARG A 22 7.37 -3.20 -6.77
C ARG A 22 7.23 -1.81 -7.37
N LEU A 23 7.22 -0.76 -6.54
CA LEU A 23 7.18 0.63 -6.97
C LEU A 23 8.46 1.07 -7.69
N ASP A 24 9.58 0.38 -7.51
CA ASP A 24 10.80 0.60 -8.29
C ASP A 24 10.55 0.44 -9.81
N ALA A 25 9.60 -0.42 -10.19
CA ALA A 25 9.15 -0.58 -11.56
C ALA A 25 8.02 0.40 -11.98
N GLY A 26 7.54 1.23 -11.05
CA GLY A 26 6.44 2.18 -11.23
C GLY A 26 5.17 1.81 -10.45
N PRO A 27 4.18 2.73 -10.46
CA PRO A 27 2.91 2.52 -9.77
C PRO A 27 2.11 1.36 -10.38
N PHE A 28 1.41 0.61 -9.52
CA PHE A 28 0.71 -0.61 -9.95
C PHE A 28 -0.60 -0.86 -9.21
N TYR A 29 -1.45 -1.66 -9.83
CA TYR A 29 -2.71 -2.09 -9.23
C TYR A 29 -2.56 -3.47 -8.59
N CYS A 30 -3.04 -3.60 -7.35
CA CYS A 30 -3.05 -4.88 -6.65
C CYS A 30 -4.43 -5.15 -6.02
N LYS A 31 -4.66 -6.40 -5.63
CA LYS A 31 -5.82 -6.77 -4.80
C LYS A 31 -5.30 -7.37 -3.51
N SER A 32 -6.04 -7.19 -2.43
CA SER A 32 -5.64 -7.73 -1.13
C SER A 32 -5.52 -9.25 -1.13
N LYS A 33 -6.30 -9.95 -1.98
CA LYS A 33 -6.20 -11.41 -2.14
C LYS A 33 -4.90 -11.86 -2.80
N ASP A 34 -4.37 -11.08 -3.74
CA ASP A 34 -3.15 -11.42 -4.47
C ASP A 34 -1.93 -11.27 -3.56
N LEU A 35 -1.92 -10.20 -2.74
CA LEU A 35 -0.90 -10.00 -1.71
C LEU A 35 -0.99 -11.05 -0.59
N ALA A 36 -2.19 -11.54 -0.25
CA ALA A 36 -2.39 -12.60 0.74
C ALA A 36 -1.87 -13.97 0.30
N ALA A 37 -1.67 -14.17 -1.01
CA ALA A 37 -1.04 -15.38 -1.52
C ALA A 37 0.48 -15.35 -1.36
N ASP A 38 1.08 -14.16 -1.35
CA ASP A 38 2.53 -13.95 -1.31
C ASP A 38 3.04 -13.68 0.10
N LEU A 39 2.22 -13.02 0.93
CA LEU A 39 2.51 -12.70 2.32
C LEU A 39 1.75 -13.64 3.26
N PRO A 40 2.28 -13.94 4.46
CA PRO A 40 1.58 -14.70 5.50
C PRO A 40 0.52 -13.85 6.21
N LEU A 41 -0.32 -13.16 5.43
CA LEU A 41 -1.33 -12.20 5.88
C LEU A 41 -2.66 -12.49 5.21
N SER A 42 -3.75 -12.26 5.92
CA SER A 42 -5.08 -12.41 5.34
C SER A 42 -5.45 -11.21 4.46
N ALA A 43 -6.23 -11.44 3.40
CA ALA A 43 -6.71 -10.36 2.52
C ALA A 43 -7.41 -9.22 3.29
N SER A 44 -8.14 -9.56 4.37
CA SER A 44 -8.77 -8.58 5.25
C SER A 44 -7.75 -7.72 6.01
N GLN A 45 -6.68 -8.34 6.55
CA GLN A 45 -5.61 -7.60 7.24
C GLN A 45 -4.86 -6.70 6.27
N ILE A 46 -4.55 -7.20 5.07
CA ILE A 46 -3.87 -6.42 4.03
C ILE A 46 -4.72 -5.22 3.63
N GLY A 47 -6.03 -5.39 3.38
CA GLY A 47 -6.91 -4.26 3.08
C GLY A 47 -6.99 -3.23 4.21
N GLN A 48 -6.89 -3.67 5.47
CA GLN A 48 -6.82 -2.76 6.62
C GLN A 48 -5.48 -2.01 6.69
N PHE A 49 -4.37 -2.65 6.32
CA PHE A 49 -3.05 -2.02 6.31
C PHE A 49 -2.85 -1.07 5.13
N LEU A 50 -3.27 -1.47 3.92
CA LEU A 50 -3.26 -0.61 2.74
C LEU A 50 -4.09 0.65 2.97
N GLY A 51 -5.25 0.54 3.61
CA GLY A 51 -6.04 1.73 3.99
C GLY A 51 -5.38 2.64 5.04
N ARG A 52 -4.21 2.30 5.58
CA ARG A 52 -3.38 3.18 6.42
C ARG A 52 -2.16 3.75 5.68
N PHE A 53 -1.89 3.31 4.45
CA PHE A 53 -0.76 3.79 3.65
C PHE A 53 -1.22 5.03 2.90
N ASP A 54 -0.97 6.18 3.51
CA ASP A 54 -1.41 7.49 3.03
C ASP A 54 -0.21 8.36 2.58
N GLY A 55 1.00 7.82 2.57
CA GLY A 55 2.21 8.60 2.26
C GLY A 55 2.78 9.39 3.45
N GLU A 56 1.93 9.85 4.38
CA GLU A 56 2.38 10.63 5.55
C GLU A 56 3.25 9.82 6.54
N ARG A 57 2.96 8.52 6.67
CA ARG A 57 3.63 7.63 7.64
C ARG A 57 4.55 6.61 6.99
N THR A 58 4.40 6.41 5.70
CA THR A 58 4.96 5.32 4.88
C THR A 58 5.36 5.93 3.55
N GLY A 59 6.49 5.57 2.95
CA GLY A 59 6.89 6.10 1.62
C GLY A 59 5.98 5.65 0.45
N VAL A 60 4.89 4.97 0.78
CA VAL A 60 3.95 4.32 -0.13
C VAL A 60 2.55 4.83 0.18
N VAL A 61 1.78 5.09 -0.86
CA VAL A 61 0.36 5.44 -0.81
C VAL A 61 -0.44 4.31 -1.45
N ALA A 62 -1.54 3.90 -0.82
CA ALA A 62 -2.43 2.88 -1.37
C ALA A 62 -3.89 3.36 -1.38
N GLU A 63 -4.37 3.71 -2.56
CA GLU A 63 -5.72 4.19 -2.79
C GLU A 63 -6.69 3.07 -3.14
N ARG A 64 -7.89 3.10 -2.57
CA ARG A 64 -8.92 2.09 -2.84
C ARG A 64 -9.67 2.40 -4.14
N TRP A 65 -9.50 1.57 -5.16
CA TRP A 65 -10.15 1.68 -6.47
C TRP A 65 -11.21 0.58 -6.67
N GLY A 66 -12.44 0.82 -6.17
CA GLY A 66 -13.64 0.06 -6.54
C GLY A 66 -14.18 -0.97 -5.53
N TYR A 67 -15.51 -1.15 -5.55
CA TYR A 67 -16.30 -1.92 -4.56
C TYR A 67 -17.13 -3.08 -5.14
N SER A 68 -17.13 -3.31 -6.46
CA SER A 68 -18.18 -4.15 -7.09
C SER A 68 -17.84 -5.64 -7.26
N ASN A 69 -16.56 -6.06 -7.26
CA ASN A 69 -16.21 -7.49 -7.39
C ASN A 69 -14.87 -7.88 -6.72
N GLY A 70 -14.42 -7.07 -5.76
CA GLY A 70 -13.16 -7.23 -5.02
C GLY A 70 -12.44 -5.90 -4.83
N THR A 71 -11.92 -5.66 -3.62
CA THR A 71 -11.19 -4.43 -3.29
C THR A 71 -9.88 -4.38 -4.07
N ARG A 72 -9.82 -3.48 -5.05
CA ARG A 72 -8.60 -3.13 -5.79
C ARG A 72 -7.94 -1.93 -5.12
N TRP A 73 -6.62 -1.93 -5.17
CA TRP A 73 -5.78 -0.89 -4.60
C TRP A 73 -4.82 -0.40 -5.66
N TYR A 74 -4.77 0.91 -5.84
CA TYR A 74 -3.74 1.58 -6.62
C TYR A 74 -2.61 1.96 -5.67
N VAL A 75 -1.40 1.46 -5.92
CA VAL A 75 -0.25 1.70 -5.06
C VAL A 75 0.75 2.54 -5.83
N HIS A 76 1.16 3.66 -5.24
CA HIS A 76 2.12 4.60 -5.82
C HIS A 76 3.07 5.14 -4.72
N ALA A 77 4.19 5.71 -5.14
CA ALA A 77 5.11 6.37 -4.21
C ALA A 77 4.46 7.68 -3.70
N ALA A 78 4.73 8.01 -2.44
CA ALA A 78 4.26 9.27 -1.85
C ALA A 78 4.95 10.50 -2.48
N ASP A 79 6.13 10.29 -3.05
CA ASP A 79 7.02 11.32 -3.59
C ASP A 79 6.92 11.47 -5.12
N GLU A 80 6.00 10.74 -5.78
CA GLU A 80 5.79 10.86 -7.23
C GLU A 80 4.86 12.04 -7.59
N ASN A 81 5.05 13.19 -6.93
CA ASN A 81 4.71 14.47 -7.53
C ASN A 81 6.02 15.03 -8.07
N ASP A 82 6.53 14.39 -9.12
CA ASP A 82 7.53 14.96 -10.00
C ASP A 82 6.98 16.31 -10.45
N ASP A 83 7.58 17.35 -9.90
CA ASP A 83 7.46 18.73 -10.30
C ASP A 83 7.83 18.79 -11.79
N ASP A 84 6.84 18.68 -12.68
CA ASP A 84 6.95 19.02 -14.10
C ASP A 84 7.13 20.55 -14.18
N ASP A 85 8.33 21.01 -13.82
CA ASP A 85 8.87 22.34 -14.15
C ASP A 85 9.20 22.31 -15.65
N GLY A 86 8.15 22.44 -16.47
CA GLY A 86 8.27 22.72 -17.89
C GLY A 86 8.62 24.18 -18.12
N ALA A 87 9.92 24.50 -18.08
CA ALA A 87 10.50 25.80 -18.46
C ALA A 87 10.45 26.08 -19.98
#